data_AF-A0A7S1EZ20-F1
#
_entry.id   AF-A0A7S1EZ20-F1
#
_cell.length_a   1.000
_cell.length_b   1.000
_cell.length_c   1.000
_cell.angle_alpha   90.00
_cell.angle_beta   90.00
_cell.angle_gamma   90.00
#
_symmetry.space_group_name_H-M   'P 1'
#
loop_
_entity.id
_entity.type
_entity.pdbx_description
1 polymer ?
#
loop_
_entity_poly.entity_id
_entity_poly.type
_entity_poly.pdbx_seq_one_letter_code
_entity_poly.pdbx_strand_id
1 'polypeptide(L)'
;TATALAYGIYRSNDFDPEKPMSVAFCSVGHSLFSVSIVQFVRGKLTVVAEKCDKVGGRDMDECLMREFSAQFKKKHGCDPLSNKKAALKLEDAVTKTKKTLSANSEAPVSVECLM
;
A
#
# COMPACT_ATOMS: atom_id res chain seq x y z
N THR A 1 16.40 0.32 -1.58
CA THR A 1 17.69 -0.10 -2.18
C THR A 1 17.72 -1.51 -2.76
N ALA A 2 17.27 -2.58 -2.07
CA ALA A 2 17.35 -3.95 -2.59
C ALA A 2 16.66 -4.14 -3.97
N THR A 3 15.47 -3.59 -4.15
CA THR A 3 14.74 -3.58 -5.45
C THR A 3 15.55 -2.90 -6.56
N ALA A 4 16.24 -1.80 -6.23
CA ALA A 4 17.08 -1.09 -7.18
C ALA A 4 18.29 -1.93 -7.61
N LEU A 5 18.89 -2.69 -6.68
CA LEU A 5 19.97 -3.62 -7.02
C LEU A 5 19.49 -4.74 -7.96
N ALA A 6 18.36 -5.37 -7.64
CA ALA A 6 17.77 -6.42 -8.48
C ALA A 6 17.44 -5.88 -9.89
N TYR A 7 16.87 -4.66 -9.96
CA TYR A 7 16.61 -3.96 -11.22
C TYR A 7 17.90 -3.69 -12.00
N GLY A 8 18.93 -3.19 -11.32
CA GLY A 8 20.24 -2.89 -11.89
C GLY A 8 20.95 -4.10 -12.48
N ILE A 9 20.87 -5.26 -11.81
CA ILE A 9 21.45 -6.52 -12.30
C ILE A 9 20.66 -7.04 -13.51
N TYR A 10 19.33 -7.09 -13.40
CA TYR A 10 18.46 -7.62 -14.45
C TYR A 10 18.55 -6.79 -15.75
N ARG A 11 18.61 -5.46 -15.64
CA ARG A 11 18.69 -4.54 -16.78
C ARG A 11 20.10 -4.02 -17.05
N SER A 12 21.12 -4.73 -16.60
CA SER A 12 22.53 -4.28 -16.65
C SER A 12 22.98 -3.83 -18.05
N ASN A 13 22.52 -4.50 -19.11
CA ASN A 13 22.85 -4.17 -20.49
C ASN A 13 22.13 -2.91 -21.02
N ASP A 14 21.02 -2.51 -20.40
CA ASP A 14 20.22 -1.35 -20.79
C ASP A 14 20.86 -0.02 -20.32
N PHE A 15 21.84 -0.09 -19.40
CA PHE A 15 22.54 1.08 -18.89
C PHE A 15 23.81 1.38 -19.68
N ASP A 16 24.01 2.68 -19.91
CA ASP A 16 25.20 3.21 -20.53
C ASP A 16 26.41 3.13 -19.55
N PRO A 17 27.65 2.91 -20.04
CA PRO A 17 28.84 2.87 -19.20
C PRO A 17 29.25 4.23 -18.61
N GLU A 18 28.85 5.34 -19.22
CA GLU A 18 29.30 6.69 -18.85
C GLU A 18 28.13 7.61 -18.46
N LYS A 19 26.98 7.46 -19.13
CA LYS A 19 25.82 8.31 -18.91
C LYS A 19 24.88 7.74 -17.84
N PRO A 20 24.71 8.41 -16.68
CA PRO A 20 23.82 7.93 -15.64
C PRO A 20 22.35 8.04 -16.05
N MET A 21 21.58 6.98 -15.81
CA MET A 21 20.13 6.96 -15.94
C MET A 21 19.49 7.03 -14.56
N SER A 22 18.66 8.04 -14.31
CA SER A 22 17.90 8.18 -13.08
C SER A 22 16.60 7.38 -13.14
N VAL A 23 16.33 6.57 -12.11
CA VAL A 23 15.10 5.80 -11.94
C VAL A 23 14.54 6.05 -10.55
N ALA A 24 13.24 6.33 -10.47
CA ALA A 24 12.52 6.45 -9.21
C ALA A 24 11.87 5.11 -8.84
N PHE A 25 12.16 4.62 -7.63
CA PHE A 25 11.48 3.47 -7.05
C PHE A 25 10.51 3.95 -5.99
N CYS A 26 9.22 3.74 -6.25
CA CYS A 26 8.13 4.03 -5.32
C CYS A 26 7.62 2.71 -4.75
N SER A 27 7.66 2.56 -3.43
CA SER A 27 7.16 1.37 -2.72
C SER A 27 6.16 1.79 -1.65
N VAL A 28 4.90 1.47 -1.89
CA VAL A 28 3.81 1.61 -0.90
C VAL A 28 3.54 0.21 -0.33
N GLY A 29 3.85 0.04 0.94
CA GLY A 29 3.59 -1.19 1.68
C GLY A 29 2.31 -1.11 2.51
N HIS A 30 2.25 -1.95 3.53
CA HIS A 30 1.12 -1.95 4.48
C HIS A 30 1.12 -0.69 5.37
N SER A 31 2.28 -0.22 5.82
CA SER A 31 2.38 0.87 6.81
C SER A 31 3.35 1.99 6.44
N LEU A 32 4.11 1.82 5.36
CA LEU A 32 5.16 2.74 4.95
C LEU A 32 5.06 2.99 3.45
N PHE A 33 5.30 4.23 3.08
CA PHE A 33 5.51 4.65 1.71
C PHE A 33 6.92 5.22 1.59
N SER A 34 7.73 4.60 0.73
CA SER A 34 9.10 5.01 0.48
C SER A 34 9.33 5.31 -0.98
N VAL A 35 10.11 6.36 -1.24
CA VAL A 35 10.57 6.75 -2.57
C VAL A 35 12.08 6.87 -2.54
N SER A 36 12.75 6.22 -3.48
CA SER A 36 14.19 6.35 -3.68
C SER A 36 14.51 6.72 -5.12
N ILE A 37 15.36 7.71 -5.31
CA ILE A 37 15.88 8.11 -6.62
C ILE A 37 17.27 7.49 -6.75
N VAL A 38 17.44 6.62 -7.74
CA VAL A 38 18.68 5.87 -7.95
C VAL A 38 19.19 6.16 -9.35
N GLN A 39 20.47 6.48 -9.45
CA GLN A 39 21.18 6.59 -10.72
C GLN A 39 21.90 5.29 -11.03
N PHE A 40 21.71 4.81 -12.24
CA PHE A 40 22.36 3.62 -12.77
C PHE A 40 23.36 3.97 -13.85
N VAL A 41 24.52 3.33 -13.76
CA VAL A 41 25.56 3.24 -14.80
C VAL A 41 25.86 1.74 -14.93
N ARG A 42 26.34 1.27 -16.08
CA ARG A 42 26.65 -0.16 -16.24
C ARG A 42 27.55 -0.68 -15.10
N GLY A 43 27.03 -1.66 -14.35
CA GLY A 43 27.75 -2.27 -13.21
C GLY A 43 27.78 -1.45 -11.92
N LYS A 44 27.12 -0.28 -11.86
CA LYS A 44 27.10 0.59 -10.67
C LYS A 44 25.73 1.24 -10.45
N LEU A 45 25.31 1.33 -9.20
CA LEU A 45 24.17 2.14 -8.80
C LEU A 45 24.57 3.13 -7.71
N THR A 46 23.93 4.30 -7.71
CA THR A 46 24.10 5.33 -6.67
C THR A 46 22.73 5.81 -6.22
N VAL A 47 22.44 5.70 -4.92
CA VAL A 47 21.21 6.27 -4.35
C VAL A 47 21.45 7.77 -4.16
N VAL A 48 20.66 8.59 -4.84
CA VAL A 48 20.78 10.06 -4.81
C VAL A 48 19.96 10.65 -3.67
N ALA A 49 18.74 10.13 -3.51
CA ALA A 49 17.82 10.58 -2.48
C ALA A 49 16.92 9.44 -2.04
N GLU A 50 16.52 9.46 -0.78
CA GLU A 50 15.54 8.55 -0.21
C GLU A 50 14.65 9.33 0.76
N LYS A 51 13.34 9.09 0.68
CA LYS A 51 12.36 9.62 1.62
C LYS A 51 11.35 8.54 1.95
N CYS A 52 10.93 8.50 3.21
CA CYS A 52 9.93 7.58 3.71
C CYS A 52 8.90 8.36 4.55
N ASP A 53 7.65 7.93 4.48
CA ASP A 53 6.55 8.43 5.30
C ASP A 53 5.72 7.25 5.87
N LYS A 54 5.06 7.50 7.00
CA LYS A 54 4.26 6.51 7.74
C LYS A 54 2.82 6.49 7.22
N VAL A 55 2.68 6.11 5.96
CA VAL A 55 1.39 5.94 5.30
C VAL A 55 1.42 4.70 4.42
N GLY A 56 0.36 3.92 4.41
CA GLY A 56 0.28 2.72 3.60
C GLY A 56 -1.12 2.17 3.45
N GLY A 57 -1.20 0.90 3.05
CA GLY A 57 -2.46 0.21 2.85
C GLY A 57 -3.34 0.13 4.09
N ARG A 58 -2.76 0.11 5.30
CA ARG A 58 -3.48 0.08 6.58
C ARG A 58 -4.28 1.35 6.81
N ASP A 59 -3.72 2.51 6.49
CA ASP A 59 -4.40 3.80 6.68
C ASP A 59 -5.62 3.90 5.76
N MET A 60 -5.53 3.33 4.55
CA MET A 60 -6.69 3.20 3.66
C MET A 60 -7.76 2.27 4.24
N ASP A 61 -7.34 1.13 4.83
CA ASP A 61 -8.26 0.22 5.50
C ASP A 61 -8.96 0.93 6.67
N GLU A 62 -8.23 1.70 7.48
CA GLU A 62 -8.80 2.46 8.58
C GLU A 62 -9.83 3.51 8.11
N CYS A 63 -9.56 4.24 7.04
CA CYS A 63 -10.52 5.18 6.46
C CYS A 63 -11.82 4.48 6.05
N LEU A 64 -11.72 3.34 5.36
CA LEU A 64 -12.89 2.55 4.95
C LEU A 64 -13.64 1.96 6.16
N MET A 65 -12.92 1.45 7.16
CA MET A 65 -13.51 0.93 8.40
C MET A 65 -14.29 2.00 9.16
N ARG A 66 -13.78 3.24 9.23
CA ARG A 66 -14.47 4.37 9.86
C ARG A 66 -15.79 4.69 9.15
N GLU A 67 -15.77 4.73 7.81
CA GLU A 67 -16.99 4.99 7.05
C GLU A 67 -18.02 3.87 7.16
N PHE A 68 -17.60 2.61 7.06
CA PHE A 68 -18.51 1.48 7.21
C PHE A 68 -19.04 1.35 8.64
N SER A 69 -18.23 1.65 9.65
CA SER A 69 -18.69 1.71 11.04
C SER A 69 -19.74 2.80 11.24
N ALA A 70 -19.52 4.01 10.70
CA ALA A 70 -20.48 5.10 10.79
C ALA A 70 -21.82 4.74 10.14
N GLN A 71 -21.79 4.11 8.96
CA GLN A 71 -23.00 3.62 8.28
C GLN A 71 -23.69 2.50 9.07
N PHE A 72 -22.93 1.55 9.62
CA PHE A 72 -23.46 0.46 10.44
C PHE A 72 -24.12 1.00 11.71
N LYS A 73 -23.49 1.97 12.39
CA LYS A 73 -24.02 2.64 13.57
C LYS A 73 -25.31 3.39 13.28
N LYS A 74 -25.40 4.09 12.14
CA LYS A 74 -26.64 4.75 11.70
C LYS A 74 -27.78 3.76 11.46
N LYS A 75 -27.48 2.58 10.92
CA LYS A 75 -28.47 1.57 10.53
C LYS A 75 -28.88 0.63 11.67
N HIS A 76 -27.94 0.25 12.53
CA HIS A 76 -28.11 -0.81 13.53
C HIS A 76 -27.91 -0.33 14.99
N GLY A 77 -27.49 0.93 15.20
CA GLY A 77 -27.31 1.51 16.54
C GLY A 77 -26.06 1.03 17.28
N CYS A 78 -25.25 0.16 16.70
CA CYS A 78 -24.04 -0.39 17.31
C CYS A 78 -22.78 0.06 16.55
N ASP A 79 -21.65 0.14 17.24
CA ASP A 79 -20.37 0.55 16.66
C ASP A 79 -19.40 -0.64 16.62
N PRO A 80 -19.11 -1.22 15.43
CA PRO A 80 -18.17 -2.33 15.29
C PRO A 80 -16.76 -2.01 15.78
N LEU A 81 -16.34 -0.74 15.79
CA LEU A 81 -14.99 -0.35 16.25
C LEU A 81 -14.87 -0.36 17.78
N SER A 82 -15.98 -0.36 18.50
CA SER A 82 -15.99 -0.47 19.97
C SER A 82 -15.64 -1.88 20.47
N ASN A 83 -15.79 -2.92 19.63
CA ASN A 83 -15.52 -4.31 19.98
C ASN A 83 -14.34 -4.82 19.16
N LYS A 84 -13.27 -5.27 19.83
CA LYS A 84 -12.04 -5.76 19.18
C LYS A 84 -12.29 -6.89 18.18
N LYS A 85 -13.21 -7.82 18.50
CA LYS A 85 -13.53 -8.95 17.63
C LYS A 85 -14.31 -8.50 16.38
N ALA A 86 -15.25 -7.58 16.56
CA ALA A 86 -16.02 -7.00 15.46
C ALA A 86 -15.12 -6.17 14.54
N ALA A 87 -14.23 -5.36 15.12
CA ALA A 87 -13.25 -4.55 14.38
C ALA A 87 -12.34 -5.42 13.50
N LEU A 88 -11.81 -6.53 14.02
CA LEU A 88 -10.98 -7.46 13.24
C LEU A 88 -11.75 -8.09 12.07
N LYS A 89 -13.01 -8.52 12.29
CA LYS A 89 -13.86 -9.05 11.21
C LYS A 89 -14.11 -8.01 10.13
N LEU A 90 -14.34 -6.76 10.54
CA LEU A 90 -14.55 -5.64 9.62
C LEU A 90 -13.27 -5.33 8.84
N GLU A 91 -12.11 -5.32 9.50
CA GLU A 91 -10.80 -5.09 8.86
C GLU A 91 -10.49 -6.14 7.79
N ASP A 92 -10.75 -7.42 8.05
CA ASP A 92 -10.58 -8.51 7.09
C ASP A 92 -11.47 -8.33 5.85
N ALA A 93 -12.73 -7.92 6.05
CA ALA A 93 -13.66 -7.66 4.97
C ALA A 93 -13.25 -6.43 4.15
N VAL A 94 -12.90 -5.33 4.83
CA VAL A 94 -12.41 -4.09 4.22
C VAL A 94 -11.16 -4.33 3.38
N THR A 95 -10.20 -5.10 3.91
CA THR A 95 -8.96 -5.41 3.20
C THR A 95 -9.25 -6.14 1.89
N LYS A 96 -10.21 -7.07 1.88
CA LYS A 96 -10.65 -7.78 0.67
C LYS A 96 -11.35 -6.83 -0.29
N THR A 97 -12.30 -6.03 0.19
CA THR A 97 -13.02 -5.06 -0.63
C THR A 97 -12.09 -4.03 -1.28
N LYS A 98 -11.13 -3.48 -0.53
CA LYS A 98 -10.13 -2.53 -1.04
C LYS A 98 -9.36 -3.12 -2.23
N LYS A 99 -8.94 -4.39 -2.11
CA LYS A 99 -8.25 -5.10 -3.20
C LYS A 99 -9.16 -5.29 -4.42
N THR A 100 -10.42 -5.66 -4.21
CA THR A 100 -11.41 -5.77 -5.30
C THR A 100 -11.62 -4.43 -6.01
N LEU A 101 -11.68 -3.33 -5.25
CA LEU A 101 -11.81 -1.96 -5.79
C LEU A 101 -10.56 -1.47 -6.54
N SER A 102 -9.40 -2.10 -6.35
CA SER A 102 -8.21 -1.80 -7.16
C SER A 102 -8.36 -2.31 -8.60
N ALA A 103 -9.24 -3.28 -8.84
CA ALA A 103 -9.52 -3.86 -10.16
C ALA A 103 -10.89 -3.48 -10.72
N ASN A 104 -11.85 -3.08 -9.88
CA ASN A 104 -13.23 -2.80 -10.25
C ASN A 104 -13.70 -1.45 -9.71
N SER A 105 -14.64 -0.79 -10.38
CA SER A 105 -15.21 0.48 -9.93
C SER A 105 -16.09 0.35 -8.68
N GLU A 106 -16.66 -0.83 -8.45
CA GLU A 106 -17.61 -1.10 -7.37
C GLU A 106 -17.32 -2.48 -6.74
N ALA A 107 -17.60 -2.62 -5.44
CA ALA A 107 -17.47 -3.87 -4.74
C ALA A 107 -18.48 -3.98 -3.57
N PRO A 108 -19.20 -5.11 -3.43
CA PRO A 108 -20.03 -5.32 -2.26
C PRO A 108 -19.18 -5.61 -1.01
N VAL A 109 -19.68 -5.19 0.15
CA VAL A 109 -19.10 -5.52 1.46
C VAL A 109 -20.14 -6.26 2.27
N SER A 110 -19.82 -7.48 2.72
CA SER A 110 -20.69 -8.28 3.57
C SER A 110 -19.88 -8.92 4.68
N VAL A 111 -20.37 -8.80 5.92
CA VAL A 111 -19.76 -9.40 7.11
C VAL A 111 -20.85 -10.03 7.96
N GLU A 112 -20.77 -11.35 8.15
CA GLU A 112 -21.73 -12.09 8.95
C GLU A 112 -21.39 -12.02 10.45
N CYS A 113 -22.44 -11.92 11.28
CA CYS A 113 -22.33 -11.88 12.73
C CYS A 113 -21.27 -10.87 13.20
N LEU A 114 -21.36 -9.63 12.71
CA LEU A 114 -20.32 -8.62 12.90
C LEU A 114 -20.14 -8.24 14.38
N MET A 115 -21.24 -8.05 15.12
CA MET A 115 -21.24 -7.67 16.53
C MET A 115 -20.99 -8.86 17.48
#